data_AF-A0A2A9NTJ3-F1
#
_entry.id   AF-A0A2A9NTJ3-F1
#
_cell.length_a   1.000
_cell.length_b   1.000
_cell.length_c   1.000
_cell.angle_alpha   90.00
_cell.angle_beta   90.00
_cell.angle_gamma   90.00
#
_symmetry.space_group_name_H-M   'P 1'
#
loop_
_entity.id
_entity.type
_entity.pdbx_description
1 polymer ?
#
loop_
_entity_poly.entity_id
_entity_poly.type
_entity_poly.pdbx_seq_one_letter_code
_entity_poly.pdbx_strand_id
1 'polypeptide(L)'
;MAVRAGQDIDLNGNLPVTYTKSDLPPEEIRLRKNIWGASLMLDLFLSLQLGRPPAAFDCLRSPPLSTQYESSDCDLSKLPIQIFQHAVSLCTIISRINLHLYLGFSTLNMQTLSEKLATLKGELQTWQQLLPAEFRISIGHQQDRAILELNMLYHIAVILLYRPFCRDNTIPHAIETVAEAASAFNTLLDKYKLSQNEIPTSSPPLSQTN
;
A
#
# COMPACT_ATOMS: atom_id res chain seq x y z
N MET A 1 -17.31 -2.07 10.99
CA MET A 1 -18.59 -1.77 10.32
C MET A 1 -18.41 -1.19 8.94
N ALA A 2 -17.54 -0.18 8.73
CA ALA A 2 -17.30 0.41 7.41
C ALA A 2 -16.92 -0.59 6.30
N VAL A 3 -16.01 -1.54 6.57
CA VAL A 3 -15.62 -2.58 5.61
C VAL A 3 -16.80 -3.46 5.21
N ARG A 4 -17.62 -3.91 6.18
CA ARG A 4 -18.81 -4.71 5.89
C ARG A 4 -19.85 -3.94 5.09
N ALA A 5 -20.14 -2.70 5.50
CA ALA A 5 -21.03 -1.84 4.73
C ALA A 5 -20.53 -1.68 3.29
N GLY A 6 -19.22 -1.47 3.09
CA GLY A 6 -18.61 -1.38 1.76
C GLY A 6 -18.71 -2.68 0.94
N GLN A 7 -18.67 -3.85 1.59
CA GLN A 7 -18.93 -5.15 0.94
C GLN A 7 -20.41 -5.29 0.57
N ASP A 8 -21.32 -4.88 1.45
CA ASP A 8 -22.77 -4.96 1.24
C ASP A 8 -23.23 -4.10 0.04
N ILE A 9 -22.53 -2.99 -0.23
CA ILE A 9 -22.80 -2.11 -1.38
C ILE A 9 -21.83 -2.33 -2.58
N ASP A 10 -21.09 -3.45 -2.58
CA ASP A 10 -20.17 -3.87 -3.65
C ASP A 10 -19.16 -2.80 -4.09
N LEU A 11 -18.55 -2.07 -3.14
CA LEU A 11 -17.50 -1.09 -3.46
C LEU A 11 -16.26 -1.74 -4.10
N ASN A 12 -16.05 -3.04 -3.86
CA ASN A 12 -14.91 -3.79 -4.39
C ASN A 12 -15.11 -4.26 -5.85
N GLY A 13 -16.34 -4.20 -6.38
CA GLY A 13 -16.68 -4.57 -7.75
C GLY A 13 -16.46 -6.04 -8.09
N ASN A 14 -16.51 -6.91 -7.07
CA ASN A 14 -16.26 -8.35 -7.15
C ASN A 14 -17.53 -9.18 -7.31
N LEU A 15 -18.74 -8.62 -7.09
CA LEU A 15 -19.96 -9.38 -7.36
C LEU A 15 -20.20 -9.53 -8.87
N PRO A 16 -20.49 -10.76 -9.34
CA PRO A 16 -21.15 -10.96 -10.62
C PRO A 16 -22.67 -10.80 -10.40
N VAL A 17 -23.32 -10.07 -11.32
CA VAL A 17 -24.77 -10.12 -11.57
C VAL A 17 -25.67 -9.36 -10.58
N THR A 18 -25.94 -8.08 -10.88
CA THR A 18 -27.34 -7.55 -10.89
C THR A 18 -27.41 -6.18 -11.56
N TYR A 19 -26.35 -5.37 -11.45
CA TYR A 19 -26.11 -4.23 -12.33
C TYR A 19 -25.01 -4.64 -13.29
N THR A 20 -25.25 -4.53 -14.60
CA THR A 20 -24.17 -4.79 -15.54
C THR A 20 -23.07 -3.76 -15.25
N LYS A 21 -21.80 -4.20 -15.16
CA LYS A 21 -20.64 -3.30 -15.10
C LYS A 21 -20.64 -2.24 -16.21
N SER A 22 -21.50 -2.42 -17.22
CA SER A 22 -21.74 -1.58 -18.38
C SER A 22 -22.57 -0.31 -18.11
N ASP A 23 -23.28 -0.19 -16.99
CA ASP A 23 -24.21 0.94 -16.76
C ASP A 23 -23.67 2.05 -15.83
N LEU A 24 -22.55 1.79 -15.13
CA LEU A 24 -21.98 2.79 -14.22
C LEU A 24 -21.04 3.74 -14.98
N PRO A 25 -21.15 5.06 -14.75
CA PRO A 25 -20.21 6.00 -15.34
C PRO A 25 -18.78 5.72 -14.81
N PRO A 26 -17.74 5.90 -15.64
CA PRO A 26 -16.35 5.57 -15.28
C PRO A 26 -15.86 6.34 -14.05
N GLU A 27 -16.41 7.54 -13.82
CA GLU A 27 -16.13 8.33 -12.63
C GLU A 27 -16.64 7.68 -11.35
N GLU A 28 -17.84 7.09 -11.38
CA GLU A 28 -18.40 6.40 -10.22
C GLU A 28 -17.64 5.12 -9.91
N ILE A 29 -17.22 4.37 -10.93
CA ILE A 29 -16.37 3.19 -10.77
C ILE A 29 -15.05 3.58 -10.08
N ARG A 30 -14.43 4.68 -10.53
CA ARG A 30 -13.20 5.21 -9.92
C ARG A 30 -13.42 5.63 -8.47
N LEU A 31 -14.52 6.33 -8.18
CA LEU A 31 -14.84 6.77 -6.83
C LEU A 31 -15.05 5.59 -5.88
N ARG A 32 -15.80 4.58 -6.31
CA ARG A 32 -16.04 3.34 -5.53
C ARG A 32 -14.72 2.62 -5.22
N LYS A 33 -13.85 2.46 -6.22
CA LYS A 33 -12.50 1.89 -6.03
C LYS A 33 -11.66 2.69 -5.05
N ASN A 34 -11.71 4.03 -5.11
CA ASN A 34 -10.94 4.88 -4.21
C ASN A 34 -11.43 4.78 -2.76
N ILE A 35 -12.75 4.83 -2.55
CA ILE A 35 -13.36 4.67 -1.22
C ILE A 35 -13.03 3.29 -0.64
N TRP A 36 -13.11 2.25 -1.46
CA TRP A 36 -12.73 0.90 -1.06
C TRP A 36 -11.25 0.83 -0.69
N GLY A 37 -10.36 1.36 -1.53
CA GLY A 37 -8.92 1.42 -1.27
C GLY A 37 -8.59 2.11 0.06
N ALA A 38 -9.21 3.25 0.33
CA ALA A 38 -9.00 3.98 1.58
C ALA A 38 -9.49 3.17 2.79
N SER A 39 -10.64 2.51 2.65
CA SER A 39 -11.20 1.63 3.68
C SER A 39 -10.28 0.45 3.98
N LEU A 40 -9.67 -0.16 2.95
CA LEU A 40 -8.70 -1.24 3.09
C LEU A 40 -7.43 -0.78 3.83
N MET A 41 -6.88 0.38 3.46
CA MET A 41 -5.67 0.92 4.08
C MET A 41 -5.89 1.20 5.57
N LEU A 42 -7.01 1.86 5.91
CA LEU A 42 -7.34 2.19 7.30
C LEU A 42 -7.60 0.94 8.14
N ASP A 43 -8.36 -0.03 7.61
CA ASP A 43 -8.61 -1.30 8.30
C ASP A 43 -7.31 -2.08 8.53
N LEU A 44 -6.38 -2.07 7.57
CA LEU A 44 -5.06 -2.65 7.72
C LEU A 44 -4.27 -1.98 8.84
N PHE A 45 -4.14 -0.65 8.83
CA PHE A 45 -3.31 0.04 9.84
C PHE A 45 -3.84 -0.20 11.25
N LEU A 46 -5.16 -0.13 11.44
CA LEU A 46 -5.78 -0.47 12.71
C LEU A 46 -5.53 -1.94 13.09
N SER A 47 -5.57 -2.84 12.12
CA SER A 47 -5.37 -4.28 12.37
C SER A 47 -3.93 -4.63 12.73
N LEU A 48 -2.95 -3.96 12.12
CA LEU A 48 -1.54 -4.05 12.51
C LEU A 48 -1.30 -3.53 13.92
N GLN A 49 -1.93 -2.40 14.29
CA GLN A 49 -1.81 -1.83 15.63
C GLN A 49 -2.43 -2.72 16.71
N LEU A 50 -3.57 -3.34 16.40
CA LEU A 50 -4.32 -4.16 17.35
C LEU A 50 -3.93 -5.65 17.32
N GLY A 51 -3.05 -6.07 16.40
CA GLY A 51 -2.64 -7.47 16.26
C GLY A 51 -3.79 -8.42 15.86
N ARG A 52 -4.75 -7.93 15.08
CA ARG A 52 -5.94 -8.68 14.64
C ARG A 52 -5.94 -8.88 13.12
N PRO A 53 -6.72 -9.84 12.58
CA PRO A 53 -6.94 -9.91 11.14
C PRO A 53 -7.71 -8.67 10.65
N PRO A 54 -7.33 -8.08 9.49
CA PRO A 54 -8.15 -7.08 8.82
C PRO A 54 -9.57 -7.60 8.59
N ALA A 55 -10.59 -6.78 8.82
CA ALA A 55 -11.98 -7.13 8.53
C ALA A 55 -12.19 -7.43 7.04
N ALA A 56 -11.35 -6.85 6.17
CA ALA A 56 -11.39 -7.10 4.73
C ALA A 56 -10.70 -8.40 4.28
N PHE A 57 -10.25 -9.26 5.20
CA PHE A 57 -9.43 -10.44 4.87
C PHE A 57 -10.08 -11.40 3.87
N ASP A 58 -11.40 -11.53 3.87
CA ASP A 58 -12.10 -12.40 2.91
C ASP A 58 -11.92 -11.92 1.46
N CYS A 59 -11.81 -10.60 1.25
CA CYS A 59 -11.52 -10.02 -0.07
C CYS A 59 -10.05 -10.17 -0.48
N LEU A 60 -9.15 -10.48 0.46
CA LEU A 60 -7.72 -10.68 0.23
C LEU A 60 -7.37 -12.14 -0.15
N ARG A 61 -8.33 -13.06 -0.08
CA ARG A 61 -8.14 -14.48 -0.45
C ARG A 61 -8.10 -14.70 -1.95
N SER A 62 -8.74 -13.82 -2.72
CA SER A 62 -8.58 -13.81 -4.18
C SER A 62 -7.20 -13.26 -4.52
N PRO A 63 -6.51 -13.78 -5.56
CA PRO A 63 -5.27 -13.17 -6.03
C PRO A 63 -5.51 -11.67 -6.19
N PRO A 64 -4.55 -10.82 -5.75
CA PRO A 64 -4.70 -9.38 -5.82
C PRO A 64 -5.17 -9.08 -7.23
N LEU A 65 -6.29 -8.35 -7.39
CA LEU A 65 -6.81 -7.97 -8.71
C LEU A 65 -5.59 -7.57 -9.53
N SER A 66 -5.21 -8.45 -10.46
CA SER A 66 -4.04 -8.28 -11.27
C SER A 66 -4.20 -6.90 -11.85
N THR A 67 -3.28 -6.01 -11.50
CA THR A 67 -2.82 -4.81 -12.17
C THR A 67 -3.48 -4.54 -13.54
N GLN A 68 -4.80 -4.38 -13.56
CA GLN A 68 -5.56 -3.74 -14.62
C GLN A 68 -5.69 -2.27 -14.23
N TYR A 69 -4.57 -1.69 -13.82
CA TYR A 69 -4.39 -0.27 -13.99
C TYR A 69 -3.83 -0.17 -15.40
N GLU A 70 -4.74 0.04 -16.35
CA GLU A 70 -4.35 0.39 -17.71
C GLU A 70 -3.30 1.49 -17.59
N SER A 71 -2.15 1.27 -18.24
CA SER A 71 -1.10 2.26 -18.42
C SER A 71 -1.68 3.44 -19.19
N SER A 72 -2.41 4.29 -18.50
CA SER A 72 -2.92 5.54 -19.04
C SER A 72 -1.78 6.53 -18.98
N ASP A 73 -1.51 7.19 -20.10
CA ASP A 73 -0.43 8.15 -20.31
C ASP A 73 -0.12 8.98 -19.06
N CYS A 74 1.17 9.17 -18.81
CA CYS A 74 1.73 9.92 -17.68
C CYS A 74 1.29 11.38 -17.72
N ASP A 75 0.08 11.64 -17.25
CA ASP A 75 -0.48 12.96 -17.02
C ASP A 75 -0.16 13.35 -15.58
N LEU A 76 0.72 14.35 -15.43
CA LEU A 76 1.15 14.90 -14.14
C LEU A 76 -0.04 15.35 -13.27
N SER A 77 -1.20 15.65 -13.87
CA SER A 77 -2.42 15.98 -13.11
C SER A 77 -3.05 14.79 -12.37
N LYS A 78 -2.66 13.56 -12.71
CA LYS A 78 -3.15 12.30 -12.11
C LYS A 78 -2.20 11.69 -11.08
N LEU A 79 -1.04 12.33 -10.83
CA LEU A 79 0.01 11.83 -9.94
C LEU A 79 -0.52 11.38 -8.55
N PRO A 80 -1.39 12.16 -7.86
CA PRO A 80 -1.88 11.76 -6.53
C PRO A 80 -2.73 10.49 -6.57
N ILE A 81 -3.50 10.30 -7.65
CA ILE A 81 -4.38 9.13 -7.83
C ILE A 81 -3.54 7.89 -8.10
N GLN A 82 -2.50 7.99 -8.92
CA GLN A 82 -1.61 6.88 -9.22
C GLN A 82 -0.81 6.43 -7.98
N ILE A 83 -0.26 7.38 -7.21
CA ILE A 83 0.44 7.08 -5.96
C ILE A 83 -0.49 6.36 -4.99
N PHE A 84 -1.74 6.84 -4.85
CA PHE A 84 -2.74 6.20 -4.00
C PHE A 84 -3.02 4.75 -4.43
N GLN A 85 -3.17 4.48 -5.73
CA GLN A 85 -3.37 3.11 -6.24
C GLN A 85 -2.21 2.18 -5.91
N HIS A 86 -0.97 2.66 -6.06
CA HIS A 86 0.22 1.91 -5.66
C HIS A 86 0.26 1.66 -4.15
N ALA A 87 -0.12 2.64 -3.34
CA ALA A 87 -0.21 2.49 -1.88
C ALA A 87 -1.25 1.44 -1.46
N VAL A 88 -2.45 1.46 -2.05
CA VAL A 88 -3.50 0.45 -1.81
C VAL A 88 -3.02 -0.95 -2.20
N SER A 89 -2.35 -1.09 -3.36
CA SER A 89 -1.78 -2.36 -3.80
C SER A 89 -0.72 -2.88 -2.82
N LEU A 90 0.17 -2.01 -2.34
CA LEU A 90 1.17 -2.37 -1.34
C LEU A 90 0.53 -2.77 0.00
N CYS A 91 -0.49 -2.03 0.47
CA CYS A 91 -1.26 -2.39 1.66
C CYS A 91 -1.94 -3.76 1.52
N THR A 92 -2.37 -4.13 0.33
CA THR A 92 -2.91 -5.48 0.06
C THR A 92 -1.85 -6.55 0.33
N ILE A 93 -0.61 -6.34 -0.10
CA ILE A 93 0.53 -7.24 0.17
C ILE A 93 0.83 -7.28 1.68
N ILE A 94 0.91 -6.13 2.35
CA ILE A 94 1.15 -6.04 3.79
C ILE A 94 0.06 -6.77 4.59
N SER A 95 -1.19 -6.66 4.16
CA SER A 95 -2.31 -7.37 4.80
C SER A 95 -2.12 -8.89 4.73
N ARG A 96 -1.63 -9.39 3.59
CA ARG A 96 -1.31 -10.82 3.42
C ARG A 96 -0.08 -11.25 4.23
N ILE A 97 0.94 -10.41 4.34
CA ILE A 97 2.07 -10.61 5.26
C ILE A 97 1.55 -10.79 6.69
N ASN A 98 0.72 -9.87 7.17
CA ASN A 98 0.12 -9.95 8.51
C ASN A 98 -0.69 -11.24 8.70
N LEU A 99 -1.55 -11.56 7.74
CA LEU A 99 -2.42 -12.73 7.79
C LEU A 99 -1.62 -14.05 7.86
N HIS A 100 -0.62 -14.21 6.98
CA HIS A 100 0.07 -15.49 6.81
C HIS A 100 1.26 -15.70 7.75
N LEU A 101 1.98 -14.64 8.11
CA LEU A 101 3.21 -14.75 8.92
C LEU A 101 2.98 -14.42 10.41
N TYR A 102 2.02 -13.55 10.74
CA TYR A 102 1.79 -13.13 12.13
C TYR A 102 0.57 -13.80 12.76
N LEU A 103 -0.51 -13.96 11.99
CA LEU A 103 -1.76 -14.54 12.49
C LEU A 103 -1.87 -16.04 12.22
N GLY A 104 -0.90 -16.64 11.51
CA GLY A 104 -0.83 -18.07 11.30
C GLY A 104 -1.94 -18.65 10.41
N PHE A 105 -2.66 -17.81 9.64
CA PHE A 105 -3.65 -18.33 8.70
C PHE A 105 -2.96 -19.14 7.61
N SER A 106 -3.33 -20.42 7.53
CA SER A 106 -2.89 -21.33 6.48
C SER A 106 -3.95 -21.42 5.40
N THR A 107 -3.53 -21.30 4.15
CA THR A 107 -4.30 -21.74 3.00
C THR A 107 -4.46 -23.25 3.07
N LEU A 108 -5.54 -23.78 2.48
CA LEU A 108 -5.88 -25.23 2.52
C LEU A 108 -4.73 -26.14 2.02
N ASN A 109 -3.80 -25.59 1.24
CA ASN A 109 -2.53 -26.22 0.92
C ASN A 109 -1.48 -25.76 1.95
N MET A 110 -1.08 -26.68 2.83
CA MET A 110 -0.08 -26.51 3.89
C MET A 110 1.27 -26.06 3.33
N GLN A 111 1.44 -24.76 3.12
CA GLN A 111 2.72 -24.15 2.75
C GLN A 111 3.56 -23.90 4.00
N THR A 112 4.83 -24.32 3.95
CA THR A 112 5.80 -24.00 5.01
C THR A 112 5.96 -22.48 5.15
N LEU A 113 6.44 -22.01 6.32
CA LEU A 113 6.70 -20.58 6.54
C LEU A 113 7.67 -19.99 5.49
N SER A 114 8.62 -20.81 5.02
CA SER A 114 9.57 -20.48 3.96
C SER A 114 8.89 -20.28 2.60
N GLU A 115 7.95 -21.14 2.22
CA GLU A 115 7.17 -21.00 0.97
C GLU A 115 6.27 -19.76 1.00
N LYS A 116 5.63 -19.49 2.15
CA LYS A 116 4.84 -18.28 2.35
C LYS A 116 5.70 -17.03 2.16
N LEU A 117 6.91 -17.02 2.72
CA LEU A 117 7.87 -15.94 2.50
C LEU A 117 8.26 -15.82 1.02
N ALA A 118 8.63 -16.92 0.35
CA ALA A 118 9.06 -16.87 -1.04
C ALA A 118 7.97 -16.28 -1.94
N THR A 119 6.72 -16.65 -1.69
CA THR A 119 5.54 -16.12 -2.40
C THR A 119 5.37 -14.61 -2.15
N LEU A 120 5.31 -14.20 -0.88
CA LEU A 120 5.11 -12.80 -0.50
C LEU A 120 6.28 -11.90 -0.93
N LYS A 121 7.51 -12.43 -0.90
CA LYS A 121 8.70 -11.77 -1.44
C LYS A 121 8.57 -11.55 -2.93
N GLY A 122 8.17 -12.58 -3.70
CA GLY A 122 7.97 -12.48 -5.13
C GLY A 122 6.93 -11.42 -5.51
N GLU A 123 5.84 -11.35 -4.75
CA GLU A 123 4.81 -10.31 -4.92
C GLU A 123 5.32 -8.91 -4.65
N LEU A 124 6.06 -8.73 -3.54
CA LEU A 124 6.65 -7.43 -3.18
C LEU A 124 7.69 -6.97 -4.22
N GLN A 125 8.50 -7.90 -4.73
CA GLN A 125 9.46 -7.63 -5.80
C GLN A 125 8.77 -7.27 -7.12
N THR A 126 7.71 -8.01 -7.49
CA THR A 126 6.91 -7.72 -8.68
C THR A 126 6.29 -6.33 -8.58
N TRP A 127 5.71 -5.99 -7.43
CA TRP A 127 5.16 -4.66 -7.16
C TRP A 127 6.22 -3.55 -7.35
N GLN A 128 7.43 -3.76 -6.81
CA GLN A 128 8.51 -2.77 -6.93
C GLN A 128 9.01 -2.62 -8.38
N GLN A 129 9.06 -3.72 -9.15
CA GLN A 129 9.44 -3.69 -10.56
C GLN A 129 8.41 -2.96 -11.43
N LEU A 130 7.13 -3.13 -11.10
CA LEU A 130 6.01 -2.45 -11.78
C LEU A 130 5.87 -0.99 -11.38
N LEU A 131 6.53 -0.54 -10.31
CA LEU A 131 6.47 0.85 -9.86
C LEU A 131 7.13 1.77 -10.92
N PRO A 132 6.41 2.78 -11.46
CA PRO A 132 6.95 3.79 -12.37
C PRO A 132 8.24 4.46 -11.86
N ALA A 133 9.13 4.82 -12.78
CA ALA A 133 10.42 5.43 -12.44
C ALA A 133 10.29 6.76 -11.67
N GLU A 134 9.23 7.52 -11.95
CA GLU A 134 8.86 8.76 -11.25
C GLU A 134 8.56 8.57 -9.75
N PHE A 135 8.06 7.40 -9.35
CA PHE A 135 7.81 7.07 -7.94
C PHE A 135 9.01 6.40 -7.27
N ARG A 136 10.07 6.11 -8.03
CA ARG A 136 11.33 5.62 -7.48
C ARG A 136 12.15 6.80 -6.99
N ILE A 137 12.75 6.66 -5.81
CA ILE A 137 13.58 7.70 -5.23
C ILE A 137 14.83 7.85 -6.08
N SER A 138 14.90 8.96 -6.83
CA SER A 138 16.07 9.34 -7.62
C SER A 138 16.94 10.28 -6.79
N ILE A 139 18.25 10.12 -6.90
CA ILE A 139 19.23 10.97 -6.22
C ILE A 139 19.20 12.34 -6.91
N GLY A 140 18.82 13.41 -6.19
CA GLY A 140 19.04 14.79 -6.62
C GLY A 140 17.81 15.66 -6.93
N HIS A 141 16.57 15.15 -6.84
CA HIS A 141 15.36 15.97 -7.01
C HIS A 141 14.55 16.08 -5.72
N GLN A 142 13.95 17.24 -5.46
CA GLN A 142 12.99 17.46 -4.38
C GLN A 142 11.75 16.59 -4.68
N GLN A 143 11.54 15.55 -3.87
CA GLN A 143 10.48 14.57 -4.12
C GLN A 143 9.19 14.97 -3.41
N ASP A 144 8.06 14.67 -4.05
CA ASP A 144 6.75 14.80 -3.43
C ASP A 144 6.69 13.94 -2.15
N ARG A 145 6.06 14.50 -1.11
CA ARG A 145 5.80 13.83 0.16
C ARG A 145 5.10 12.51 -0.02
N ALA A 146 4.13 12.43 -0.91
CA ALA A 146 3.37 11.21 -1.17
C ALA A 146 4.28 10.09 -1.73
N ILE A 147 5.31 10.44 -2.50
CA ILE A 147 6.31 9.48 -3.02
C ILE A 147 7.20 8.99 -1.88
N LEU A 148 7.64 9.88 -1.00
CA LEU A 148 8.43 9.51 0.18
C LEU A 148 7.63 8.57 1.09
N GLU A 149 6.36 8.87 1.35
CA GLU A 149 5.44 8.04 2.14
C GLU A 149 5.25 6.65 1.53
N LEU A 150 5.07 6.57 0.22
CA LEU A 150 4.94 5.29 -0.49
C LEU A 150 6.18 4.42 -0.33
N ASN A 151 7.37 5.00 -0.49
CA ASN A 151 8.64 4.27 -0.35
C ASN A 151 8.95 3.92 1.11
N MET A 152 8.57 4.77 2.07
CA MET A 152 8.61 4.43 3.50
C MET A 152 7.71 3.23 3.80
N LEU A 153 6.49 3.19 3.25
CA LEU A 153 5.58 2.06 3.39
C LEU A 153 6.15 0.77 2.78
N TYR A 154 6.89 0.87 1.67
CA TYR A 154 7.60 -0.28 1.09
C TYR A 154 8.64 -0.86 2.05
N HIS A 155 9.45 -0.02 2.70
CA HIS A 155 10.41 -0.50 3.69
C HIS A 155 9.75 -1.09 4.93
N ILE A 156 8.58 -0.58 5.34
CA ILE A 156 7.75 -1.22 6.38
C ILE A 156 7.33 -2.63 5.94
N ALA A 157 6.90 -2.81 4.70
CA ALA A 157 6.54 -4.12 4.16
C ALA A 157 7.71 -5.10 4.21
N VAL A 158 8.93 -4.66 3.83
CA VAL A 158 10.16 -5.47 3.92
C VAL A 158 10.45 -5.87 5.37
N ILE A 159 10.37 -4.93 6.31
CA ILE A 159 10.60 -5.20 7.73
C ILE A 159 9.60 -6.26 8.24
N LEU A 160 8.31 -6.09 7.95
CA LEU A 160 7.27 -7.04 8.37
C LEU A 160 7.46 -8.42 7.73
N LEU A 161 7.95 -8.47 6.49
CA LEU A 161 8.18 -9.72 5.77
C LEU A 161 9.28 -10.57 6.42
N TYR A 162 10.40 -9.95 6.82
CA TYR A 162 11.59 -10.66 7.31
C TYR A 162 11.68 -10.77 8.84
N ARG A 163 10.98 -9.93 9.59
CA ARG A 163 11.03 -9.90 11.06
C ARG A 163 10.75 -11.25 11.74
N PRO A 164 9.78 -12.08 11.30
CA PRO A 164 9.54 -13.40 11.91
C PRO A 164 10.77 -14.32 11.88
N PHE A 165 11.63 -14.17 10.87
CA PHE A 165 12.79 -15.05 10.63
C PHE A 165 14.07 -14.59 11.34
N CYS A 166 14.06 -13.40 11.95
CA CYS A 166 15.23 -12.85 12.64
C CYS A 166 15.56 -13.60 13.93
N ARG A 167 14.57 -14.25 14.58
CA ARG A 167 14.77 -14.96 15.85
C ARG A 167 15.36 -16.35 15.66
N ASP A 168 14.91 -17.05 14.64
CA ASP A 168 15.23 -18.46 14.44
C ASP A 168 16.47 -18.67 13.55
N ASN A 169 17.06 -17.58 13.04
CA ASN A 169 18.17 -17.58 12.08
C ASN A 169 17.95 -18.52 10.88
N THR A 170 16.68 -18.78 10.58
CA THR A 170 16.21 -19.72 9.56
C THR A 170 16.55 -19.25 8.15
N ILE A 171 16.78 -17.94 8.00
CA ILE A 171 17.09 -17.31 6.72
C ILE A 171 18.35 -16.47 6.89
N PRO A 172 19.42 -16.80 6.15
CA PRO A 172 20.63 -15.99 6.16
C PRO A 172 20.29 -14.59 5.67
N HIS A 173 20.87 -13.57 6.32
CA HIS A 173 20.68 -12.15 6.00
C HIS A 173 19.30 -11.54 6.33
N ALA A 174 18.40 -12.24 7.02
CA ALA A 174 17.12 -11.65 7.43
C ALA A 174 17.31 -10.41 8.32
N ILE A 175 18.23 -10.48 9.28
CA ILE A 175 18.57 -9.37 10.18
C ILE A 175 19.17 -8.20 9.39
N GLU A 176 20.10 -8.49 8.48
CA GLU A 176 20.74 -7.48 7.62
C GLU A 176 19.69 -6.78 6.74
N THR A 177 18.80 -7.54 6.11
CA THR A 177 17.71 -7.00 5.26
C THR A 177 16.78 -6.08 6.06
N VAL A 178 16.43 -6.46 7.30
CA VAL A 178 15.62 -5.63 8.19
C VAL A 178 16.37 -4.35 8.60
N ALA A 179 17.66 -4.46 8.91
CA ALA A 179 18.49 -3.31 9.28
C ALA A 179 18.66 -2.33 8.11
N GLU A 180 18.91 -2.82 6.90
CA GLU A 180 18.99 -2.02 5.68
C GLU A 180 17.67 -1.30 5.40
N ALA A 181 16.54 -2.02 5.48
CA ALA A 181 15.22 -1.41 5.29
C ALA A 181 14.91 -0.33 6.34
N ALA A 182 15.30 -0.54 7.61
CA ALA A 182 15.14 0.46 8.66
C ALA A 182 16.03 1.70 8.44
N SER A 183 17.27 1.51 7.99
CA SER A 183 18.19 2.59 7.63
C SER A 183 17.66 3.43 6.45
N ALA A 184 17.16 2.75 5.41
CA ALA A 184 16.55 3.40 4.27
C ALA A 184 15.29 4.19 4.69
N PHE A 185 14.42 3.60 5.52
CA PHE A 185 13.26 4.29 6.08
C PHE A 185 13.64 5.58 6.81
N ASN A 186 14.65 5.54 7.69
CA ASN A 186 15.12 6.73 8.41
C ASN A 186 15.63 7.82 7.48
N THR A 187 16.39 7.43 6.44
CA THR A 187 16.87 8.36 5.42
C THR A 187 15.71 9.05 4.69
N LEU A 188 14.63 8.32 4.40
CA LEU A 188 13.43 8.90 3.79
C LEU A 188 12.64 9.78 4.75
N LEU A 189 12.57 9.39 6.02
CA LEU A 189 11.92 10.17 7.06
C LEU A 189 12.61 11.52 7.26
N ASP A 190 13.94 11.56 7.21
CA ASP A 190 14.69 12.81 7.32
C ASP A 190 14.43 13.72 6.12
N LYS A 191 14.42 13.17 4.90
CA LYS A 191 13.98 13.92 3.70
C LYS A 191 12.56 14.44 3.82
N TYR A 192 11.65 13.63 4.37
CA TYR A 192 10.26 14.00 4.59
C TYR A 192 10.14 15.19 5.56
N LYS A 193 10.86 15.16 6.69
CA LYS A 193 10.89 16.27 7.65
C LYS A 193 11.45 17.55 7.03
N LEU A 194 12.50 17.45 6.22
CA LEU A 194 13.05 18.62 5.52
C LEU A 194 12.02 19.25 4.58
N SER A 195 11.25 18.42 3.86
CA SER A 195 10.17 18.92 3.01
C SER A 195 9.00 19.58 3.77
N GLN A 196 8.82 19.29 5.06
CA GLN A 196 7.80 19.94 5.90
C GLN A 196 8.16 21.39 6.24
N ASN A 197 9.44 21.67 6.43
CA ASN A 197 9.92 22.98 6.86
C ASN A 197 9.93 24.03 5.74
N GLU A 198 9.67 23.65 4.48
CA GLU A 198 9.71 24.52 3.31
C GLU A 198 8.34 25.10 2.90
N ILE A 199 7.25 24.86 3.64
CA ILE A 199 5.95 25.52 3.35
C ILE A 199 6.06 27.01 3.70
N PRO A 200 5.98 27.95 2.74
CA PRO A 200 5.97 29.37 3.05
C PRO A 200 4.61 29.72 3.65
N THR A 201 4.61 30.23 4.88
CA THR A 201 3.51 30.97 5.49
C THR A 201 3.29 32.29 4.73
N SER A 202 2.76 32.22 3.51
CA SER A 202 2.29 33.39 2.77
C SER A 202 0.79 33.60 3.02
N SER A 203 0.48 34.11 4.21
CA SER A 203 -0.80 34.78 4.44
C SER A 203 -0.82 36.06 3.59
N PRO A 204 -1.80 36.28 2.69
CA PRO A 204 -1.88 37.54 1.96
C PRO A 204 -2.25 38.67 2.94
N PRO A 205 -1.61 39.84 2.89
CA PRO A 205 -2.04 40.97 3.70
C PRO A 205 -3.42 41.44 3.19
N LEU A 206 -4.37 41.55 4.13
CA LEU A 206 -5.67 42.19 3.91
C LEU A 206 -5.43 43.61 3.39
N SER A 207 -5.73 43.81 2.10
CA SER A 207 -5.79 45.14 1.49
C SER A 207 -6.83 45.98 2.24
N GLN A 208 -6.35 46.95 3.03
CA GLN A 208 -7.18 48.02 3.54
C GLN A 208 -7.55 48.92 2.35
N THR A 209 -8.81 48.86 1.93
CA THR A 209 -9.40 49.85 1.03
C THR A 209 -9.77 51.09 1.85
N ASN A 210 -9.14 52.22 1.52
CA ASN A 210 -9.61 53.57 1.85
C ASN A 210 -10.91 53.89 1.10
#